data_AF-A6H0W0-F1
#
_entry.id   AF-A6H0W0-F1
#
_cell.length_a   1.000
_cell.length_b   1.000
_cell.length_c   1.000
_cell.angle_alpha   90.00
_cell.angle_beta   90.00
_cell.angle_gamma   90.00
#
_symmetry.space_group_name_H-M   'P 1'
#
loop_
_entity.id
_entity.type
_entity.pdbx_description
1 polymer ?
#
loop_
_entity_poly.entity_id
_entity_poly.type
_entity_poly.pdbx_seq_one_letter_code
_entity_poly.pdbx_strand_id
1 'polypeptide(L)'
;MLEIFRTGIEKGDLKKDQTYYINRDLRNELIGHPIRKDVSRAETIQKKCDSCGKILKPKNKLALLSSTFFSYQESEDEIEYLLYHRDNDFRFESKTFKIIDIQERHRLFLETYLDIILEKFKIILNDYLSEISKLEKVIEKGNFETVLKLVELYLEAIFKYSPIYNKESLIKIHARANEHRRYKNFIDTFNIDLRKNLSEKKNSVNKILDRKVIDKSPFQNSSLPKFKIAINTTNTKGFNVKPHKDDYHYEIGKITEKRNFIKFGNLLKDKCKDNKLVQNELIHMQKNIQDDIEYYTALRLISTELNTD
;
A
#
# COMPACT_ATOMS: atom_id res chain seq x y z
N MET A 1 3.17 -9.22 -14.61
CA MET A 1 2.70 -7.84 -14.39
C MET A 1 1.19 -7.73 -14.61
N LEU A 2 0.66 -8.07 -15.80
CA LEU A 2 -0.80 -7.99 -16.08
C LEU A 2 -1.67 -8.96 -15.27
N GLU A 3 -1.18 -10.17 -15.04
CA GLU A 3 -1.86 -11.18 -14.20
C GLU A 3 -1.95 -10.75 -12.73
N ILE A 4 -0.92 -10.06 -12.22
CA ILE A 4 -0.87 -9.51 -10.85
C ILE A 4 -1.97 -8.47 -10.65
N PHE A 5 -2.24 -7.65 -11.67
CA PHE A 5 -3.27 -6.62 -11.62
C PHE A 5 -4.63 -7.10 -12.14
N ARG A 6 -4.78 -8.38 -12.52
CA ARG A 6 -6.01 -8.96 -13.07
C ARG A 6 -6.65 -8.07 -14.14
N THR A 7 -5.86 -7.47 -15.03
CA THR A 7 -6.36 -6.47 -16.00
C THR A 7 -7.34 -7.04 -17.03
N GLY A 8 -7.58 -8.36 -17.02
CA GLY A 8 -8.35 -9.05 -18.04
C GLY A 8 -7.59 -9.23 -19.35
N ILE A 9 -6.31 -8.82 -19.39
CA ILE A 9 -5.42 -8.95 -20.54
C ILE A 9 -4.63 -10.24 -20.39
N GLU A 10 -4.86 -11.18 -21.30
CA GLU A 10 -4.10 -12.41 -21.35
C GLU A 10 -2.82 -12.25 -22.17
N LYS A 11 -1.89 -13.20 -22.01
CA LYS A 11 -0.68 -13.25 -22.84
C LYS A 11 -0.99 -13.35 -24.34
N GLY A 12 -2.14 -13.91 -24.70
CA GLY A 12 -2.63 -13.96 -26.08
C GLY A 12 -2.94 -12.58 -26.65
N ASP A 13 -3.47 -11.67 -25.83
CA ASP A 13 -3.83 -10.32 -26.26
C ASP A 13 -2.60 -9.46 -26.54
N LEU A 14 -1.50 -9.67 -25.81
CA LEU A 14 -0.22 -9.02 -26.09
C LEU A 14 0.27 -9.32 -27.51
N LYS A 15 -0.03 -10.50 -28.05
CA LYS A 15 0.39 -10.87 -29.40
C LYS A 15 -0.38 -10.15 -30.50
N LYS A 16 -1.50 -9.49 -30.17
CA LYS A 16 -2.26 -8.64 -31.10
C LYS A 16 -1.60 -7.26 -31.26
N ASP A 17 -0.77 -6.86 -30.30
CA ASP A 17 0.01 -5.63 -30.38
C ASP A 17 1.24 -5.85 -31.28
N GLN A 18 1.25 -5.14 -32.40
CA GLN A 18 2.31 -5.25 -33.41
C GLN A 18 3.68 -4.82 -32.86
N THR A 19 3.71 -3.85 -31.92
CA THR A 19 4.96 -3.39 -31.30
C THR A 19 5.57 -4.43 -30.38
N TYR A 20 4.72 -5.11 -29.60
CA TYR A 20 5.10 -6.25 -28.79
C TYR A 20 5.64 -7.40 -29.65
N TYR A 21 4.93 -7.72 -30.74
CA TYR A 21 5.27 -8.83 -31.62
C TYR A 21 6.66 -8.65 -32.25
N ILE A 22 6.92 -7.49 -32.86
CA ILE A 22 8.20 -7.19 -33.53
C ILE A 22 9.38 -7.29 -32.57
N ASN A 23 9.28 -6.66 -31.39
CA ASN A 23 10.38 -6.69 -30.42
C ASN A 23 10.58 -8.07 -29.79
N ARG A 24 9.49 -8.81 -29.59
CA ARG A 24 9.56 -10.18 -29.09
C ARG A 24 10.23 -11.11 -30.09
N ASP A 25 9.93 -10.96 -31.38
CA ASP A 25 10.52 -11.80 -32.42
C ASP A 25 11.99 -11.47 -32.62
N LEU A 26 12.35 -10.18 -32.68
CA LEU A 26 13.75 -9.73 -32.66
C LEU A 26 14.54 -10.35 -31.49
N ARG A 27 13.98 -10.31 -30.26
CA ARG A 27 14.60 -10.95 -29.09
C ARG A 27 14.70 -12.47 -29.27
N ASN A 28 13.67 -13.13 -29.78
CA ASN A 28 13.67 -14.58 -29.96
C ASN A 28 14.69 -15.01 -31.03
N GLU A 29 14.92 -14.19 -32.04
CA GLU A 29 15.92 -14.42 -33.08
C GLU A 29 17.34 -14.21 -32.57
N LEU A 30 17.61 -13.08 -31.90
CA LEU A 30 18.97 -12.72 -31.47
C LEU A 30 19.43 -13.38 -30.16
N ILE A 31 18.50 -13.64 -29.24
CA ILE A 31 18.79 -14.09 -27.86
C ILE A 31 18.06 -15.40 -27.53
N GLY A 32 17.05 -15.77 -28.31
CA GLY A 32 16.24 -16.97 -28.05
C GLY A 32 17.00 -18.26 -28.30
N HIS A 33 16.41 -19.37 -27.84
CA HIS A 33 16.99 -20.68 -28.09
C HIS A 33 16.72 -21.10 -29.55
N PRO A 34 17.77 -21.33 -30.38
CA PRO A 34 17.62 -21.70 -31.78
C PRO A 34 17.06 -23.11 -31.96
N ILE A 35 16.93 -23.87 -30.87
CA ILE A 35 16.54 -25.28 -30.85
C ILE A 35 15.24 -25.43 -30.07
N ARG A 36 14.25 -26.12 -30.66
CA ARG A 36 13.04 -26.56 -29.95
C ARG A 36 12.81 -28.05 -30.12
N LYS A 37 11.95 -28.59 -29.25
CA LYS A 37 11.44 -29.96 -29.38
C LYS A 37 10.57 -30.03 -30.64
N ASP A 38 10.93 -30.93 -31.54
CA ASP A 38 10.17 -31.24 -32.74
C ASP A 38 8.91 -32.00 -32.36
N VAL A 39 7.79 -31.30 -32.24
CA VAL A 39 6.49 -31.91 -31.89
C VAL A 39 5.90 -32.68 -33.07
N SER A 40 6.25 -32.29 -34.30
CA SER A 40 5.81 -32.95 -35.54
C SER A 40 6.42 -34.35 -35.76
N ARG A 41 7.46 -34.71 -34.99
CA ARG A 41 8.24 -35.94 -35.19
C ARG A 41 8.46 -36.73 -33.90
N ALA A 42 7.56 -36.58 -32.93
CA ALA A 42 7.41 -37.62 -31.92
C ALA A 42 6.88 -38.86 -32.63
N GLU A 43 7.80 -39.69 -33.14
CA GLU A 43 7.49 -41.02 -33.66
C GLU A 43 6.54 -41.67 -32.65
N THR A 44 5.29 -41.86 -33.06
CA THR A 44 4.24 -42.52 -32.29
C THR A 44 4.49 -44.02 -32.26
N ILE A 45 5.76 -44.42 -32.16
CA ILE A 45 6.18 -45.81 -32.03
C ILE A 45 6.49 -45.98 -30.56
N GLN A 46 5.53 -46.54 -29.82
CA GLN A 46 5.75 -47.03 -28.45
C GLN A 46 6.80 -48.15 -28.50
N LYS A 47 8.08 -47.79 -28.39
CA LYS A 47 9.16 -48.77 -28.23
C LYS A 47 9.02 -49.41 -26.85
N LYS A 48 8.87 -50.73 -26.78
CA LYS A 48 8.94 -51.48 -25.52
C LYS A 48 10.39 -51.88 -25.28
N CYS A 49 10.82 -51.86 -24.01
CA CYS A 49 12.14 -52.37 -23.64
C CYS A 49 12.16 -53.89 -23.81
N ASP A 50 13.09 -54.41 -24.61
CA ASP A 50 13.16 -55.83 -24.93
C ASP A 50 13.43 -56.74 -23.71
N SER A 51 14.03 -56.21 -22.63
CA SER A 51 14.30 -57.02 -21.42
C SER A 51 13.24 -56.93 -20.31
N CYS A 52 12.42 -55.87 -20.27
CA CYS A 52 11.47 -55.65 -19.17
C CYS A 52 10.06 -55.23 -19.61
N GLY A 53 9.80 -55.14 -20.91
CA GLY A 53 8.49 -54.84 -21.49
C GLY A 53 7.95 -53.42 -21.25
N LYS A 54 8.67 -52.56 -20.51
CA LYS A 54 8.24 -51.19 -20.21
C LYS A 54 8.18 -50.32 -21.46
N ILE A 55 7.13 -49.50 -21.59
CA ILE A 55 6.97 -48.53 -22.66
C ILE A 55 8.01 -47.40 -22.48
N LEU A 56 8.90 -47.24 -23.45
CA LEU A 56 9.87 -46.15 -23.51
C LEU A 56 9.16 -44.88 -24.00
N LYS A 57 9.28 -43.79 -23.24
CA LYS A 57 8.79 -42.48 -23.70
C LYS A 57 9.58 -42.07 -24.94
N PRO A 58 8.93 -41.58 -26.02
CA PRO A 58 9.64 -41.11 -27.19
C PRO A 58 10.59 -39.98 -26.79
N LYS A 59 11.86 -40.10 -27.15
CA LYS A 59 12.82 -39.00 -27.01
C LYS A 59 12.40 -37.92 -28.00
N ASN A 60 11.93 -36.78 -27.51
CA ASN A 60 11.64 -35.63 -28.36
C ASN A 60 12.90 -35.26 -29.13
N LYS A 61 12.86 -35.37 -30.47
CA LYS A 61 13.96 -34.94 -31.31
C LYS A 61 14.06 -33.42 -31.19
N LEU A 62 15.26 -32.91 -30.91
CA LEU A 62 15.51 -31.48 -30.97
C LEU A 62 15.68 -31.10 -32.44
N ALA A 63 15.01 -30.04 -32.88
CA ALA A 63 15.14 -29.48 -34.21
C ALA A 63 15.63 -28.05 -34.12
N LEU A 64 16.55 -27.71 -35.02
CA LEU A 64 16.96 -26.32 -35.26
C LEU A 64 15.77 -25.58 -35.91
N LEU A 65 15.40 -24.45 -35.33
CA LEU A 65 14.38 -23.56 -35.86
C LEU A 65 15.01 -22.43 -36.66
N SER A 66 16.05 -21.83 -36.10
CA SER A 66 16.74 -20.72 -36.74
C SER A 66 18.21 -20.67 -36.34
N SER A 67 19.01 -19.99 -37.15
CA SER A 67 20.37 -19.58 -36.83
C SER A 67 20.54 -18.13 -37.24
N THR A 68 21.24 -17.35 -36.43
CA THR A 68 21.52 -15.93 -36.68
C THR A 68 23.01 -15.69 -36.70
N PHE A 69 23.49 -14.95 -37.69
CA PHE A 69 24.88 -14.48 -37.75
C PHE A 69 24.88 -12.97 -37.86
N PHE A 70 25.64 -12.28 -37.02
CA PHE A 70 25.81 -10.83 -37.17
C PHE A 70 26.55 -10.55 -38.49
N SER A 71 26.02 -9.62 -39.29
CA SER A 71 26.68 -9.13 -40.49
C SER A 71 27.78 -8.13 -40.12
N TYR A 72 28.52 -7.67 -41.13
CA TYR A 72 29.37 -6.49 -40.96
C TYR A 72 28.47 -5.28 -40.79
N GLN A 73 28.32 -4.81 -39.56
CA GLN A 73 27.47 -3.68 -39.22
C GLN A 73 27.95 -2.41 -39.93
N GLU A 74 27.16 -1.91 -40.88
CA GLU A 74 27.50 -0.72 -41.67
C GLU A 74 27.30 0.59 -40.88
N SER A 75 26.39 0.61 -39.90
CA SER A 75 26.08 1.80 -39.08
C SER A 75 25.96 1.49 -37.58
N GLU A 76 26.47 2.39 -36.74
CA GLU A 76 26.47 2.25 -35.28
C GLU A 76 25.06 2.36 -34.66
N ASP A 77 24.09 2.96 -35.37
CA ASP A 77 22.71 3.16 -34.90
C ASP A 77 21.73 2.05 -35.33
N GLU A 78 22.25 1.01 -36.00
CA GLU A 78 21.46 -0.09 -36.55
C GLU A 78 21.96 -1.44 -36.06
N ILE A 79 21.06 -2.42 -35.95
CA ILE A 79 21.37 -3.82 -35.71
C ILE A 79 21.11 -4.57 -37.01
N GLU A 80 22.17 -5.14 -37.59
CA GLU A 80 22.09 -5.94 -38.81
C GLU A 80 22.53 -7.38 -38.56
N TYR A 81 21.77 -8.33 -39.10
CA TYR A 81 22.07 -9.75 -38.99
C TYR A 81 21.46 -10.56 -40.13
N LEU A 82 22.09 -11.70 -40.41
CA LEU A 82 21.59 -12.72 -41.32
C LEU A 82 20.78 -13.75 -40.54
N LEU A 83 19.52 -13.92 -40.92
CA LEU A 83 18.62 -14.93 -40.37
C LEU A 83 18.50 -16.12 -41.32
N TYR A 84 18.62 -17.32 -40.76
CA TYR A 84 18.35 -18.59 -41.44
C TYR A 84 17.22 -19.27 -40.67
N HIS A 85 16.02 -19.36 -41.24
CA HIS A 85 14.85 -19.94 -40.55
C HIS A 85 14.33 -21.18 -41.26
N ARG A 86 13.83 -22.16 -40.50
CA ARG A 86 13.25 -23.41 -41.01
C ARG A 86 12.09 -23.16 -41.97
N ASP A 87 11.27 -22.15 -41.70
CA ASP A 87 10.10 -21.79 -42.53
C ASP A 87 10.47 -21.32 -43.94
N ASN A 88 11.74 -20.94 -44.17
CA ASN A 88 12.27 -20.56 -45.48
C ASN A 88 13.38 -21.52 -45.93
N ASP A 89 13.32 -22.79 -45.53
CA ASP A 89 14.31 -23.83 -45.86
C ASP A 89 15.76 -23.41 -45.56
N PHE A 90 15.96 -22.60 -44.50
CA PHE A 90 17.26 -22.02 -44.13
C PHE A 90 17.93 -21.24 -45.28
N ARG A 91 17.16 -20.58 -46.14
CA ARG A 91 17.69 -19.53 -47.02
C ARG A 91 18.02 -18.30 -46.17
N PHE A 92 19.10 -17.60 -46.53
CA PHE A 92 19.51 -16.40 -45.81
C PHE A 92 18.53 -15.25 -46.06
N GLU A 93 18.26 -14.48 -45.03
CA GLU A 93 17.51 -13.24 -45.08
C GLU A 93 18.30 -12.18 -44.30
N SER A 94 18.57 -11.02 -44.92
CA SER A 94 19.17 -9.90 -44.18
C SER A 94 18.09 -9.13 -43.43
N LYS A 95 18.33 -8.86 -42.15
CA LYS A 95 17.46 -8.11 -41.27
C LYS A 95 18.22 -6.89 -40.74
N THR A 96 17.58 -5.72 -40.81
CA THR A 96 18.14 -4.46 -40.33
C THR A 96 17.10 -3.75 -39.46
N PHE A 97 17.50 -3.30 -38.28
CA PHE A 97 16.64 -2.54 -37.37
C PHE A 97 17.38 -1.35 -36.77
N LYS A 98 16.77 -0.17 -36.84
CA LYS A 98 17.27 0.99 -36.12
C LYS A 98 17.08 0.83 -34.61
N ILE A 99 18.12 1.14 -33.85
CA ILE A 99 18.11 1.06 -32.38
C ILE A 99 17.01 1.98 -31.81
N ILE A 100 16.85 3.17 -32.38
CA ILE A 100 15.85 4.14 -31.95
C ILE A 100 14.42 3.61 -32.07
N ASP A 101 14.13 2.87 -33.14
CA ASP A 101 12.78 2.31 -33.36
C ASP A 101 12.48 1.19 -32.36
N ILE A 102 13.49 0.40 -31.98
CA ILE A 102 13.35 -0.65 -30.96
C ILE A 102 13.02 -0.02 -29.61
N GLN A 103 13.77 1.04 -29.24
CA GLN A 103 13.59 1.78 -28.00
C GLN A 103 12.21 2.43 -27.94
N GLU A 104 11.79 3.08 -29.03
CA GLU A 104 10.51 3.76 -29.09
C GLU A 104 9.33 2.79 -28.98
N ARG A 105 9.40 1.63 -29.65
CA ARG A 105 8.39 0.57 -29.48
C ARG A 105 8.35 0.04 -28.05
N HIS A 106 9.49 -0.09 -27.36
CA HIS A 106 9.52 -0.48 -25.95
C HIS A 106 8.87 0.58 -25.06
N ARG A 107 9.18 1.85 -25.30
CA ARG A 107 8.60 2.99 -24.56
C ARG A 107 7.09 3.00 -24.72
N LEU A 108 6.59 2.94 -25.95
CA LEU A 108 5.15 2.95 -26.26
C LEU A 108 4.43 1.77 -25.62
N PHE A 109 5.01 0.57 -25.69
CA PHE A 109 4.48 -0.61 -25.01
C PHE A 109 4.37 -0.36 -23.50
N LEU A 110 5.47 0.06 -22.86
CA LEU A 110 5.49 0.29 -21.41
C LEU A 110 4.48 1.36 -20.98
N GLU A 111 4.39 2.47 -21.70
CA GLU A 111 3.43 3.54 -21.43
C GLU A 111 1.99 3.04 -21.55
N THR A 112 1.65 2.35 -22.64
CA THR A 112 0.30 1.82 -22.89
C THR A 112 -0.18 0.92 -21.74
N TYR A 113 0.64 -0.06 -21.35
CA TYR A 113 0.24 -0.99 -20.29
C TYR A 113 0.32 -0.38 -18.89
N LEU A 114 1.21 0.59 -18.66
CA LEU A 114 1.23 1.35 -17.43
C LEU A 114 -0.05 2.18 -17.28
N ASP A 115 -0.49 2.87 -18.33
CA ASP A 115 -1.72 3.65 -18.32
C ASP A 115 -2.95 2.78 -18.02
N ILE A 116 -3.04 1.58 -18.61
CA ILE A 116 -4.10 0.60 -18.32
C ILE A 116 -4.09 0.21 -16.83
N ILE A 117 -2.91 -0.05 -16.27
CA ILE A 117 -2.76 -0.39 -14.85
C ILE A 117 -3.19 0.79 -13.96
N LEU A 118 -2.77 2.01 -14.31
CA LEU A 118 -3.11 3.23 -13.57
C LEU A 118 -4.61 3.52 -13.60
N GLU A 119 -5.27 3.38 -14.75
CA GLU A 119 -6.73 3.52 -14.84
C GLU A 119 -7.45 2.48 -13.99
N LYS A 120 -6.97 1.23 -13.96
CA LYS A 120 -7.53 0.22 -13.06
C LYS A 120 -7.38 0.60 -11.59
N PHE A 121 -6.22 1.12 -11.18
CA PHE A 121 -6.03 1.60 -9.82
C PHE A 121 -6.98 2.76 -9.50
N LYS A 122 -7.18 3.68 -10.43
CA LYS A 122 -8.13 4.80 -10.27
C LYS A 122 -9.56 4.30 -10.06
N ILE A 123 -10.01 3.29 -10.81
CA ILE A 123 -11.33 2.66 -10.59
C ILE A 123 -11.41 2.07 -9.18
N ILE A 124 -10.44 1.26 -8.76
CA ILE A 124 -10.41 0.65 -7.42
C ILE A 124 -10.44 1.70 -6.31
N LEU A 125 -9.69 2.80 -6.48
CA LEU A 125 -9.67 3.89 -5.51
C LEU A 125 -11.01 4.64 -5.44
N ASN A 126 -11.66 4.86 -6.59
CA ASN A 126 -13.01 5.45 -6.62
C ASN A 126 -14.07 4.55 -5.99
N ASP A 127 -14.01 3.25 -6.23
CA ASP A 127 -14.89 2.27 -5.58
C ASP A 127 -14.68 2.30 -4.05
N TYR A 128 -13.42 2.34 -3.61
CA TYR A 128 -13.07 2.49 -2.20
C TYR A 128 -13.63 3.78 -1.58
N LEU A 129 -13.54 4.92 -2.29
CA LEU A 129 -14.14 6.19 -1.86
C LEU A 129 -15.67 6.08 -1.73
N SER A 130 -16.32 5.39 -2.66
CA SER A 130 -17.76 5.13 -2.63
C SER A 130 -18.16 4.32 -1.40
N GLU A 131 -17.40 3.26 -1.08
CA GLU A 131 -17.61 2.46 0.13
C GLU A 131 -17.41 3.26 1.42
N ILE A 132 -16.39 4.12 1.49
CA ILE A 132 -16.21 5.06 2.61
C ILE A 132 -17.47 5.91 2.78
N SER A 133 -17.99 6.51 1.71
CA SER A 133 -19.17 7.36 1.81
C SER A 133 -20.47 6.62 2.10
N LYS A 134 -20.57 5.33 1.75
CA LYS A 134 -21.66 4.46 2.25
C LYS A 134 -21.55 4.26 3.75
N LEU A 135 -20.34 3.99 4.25
CA LEU A 135 -20.11 3.82 5.69
C LEU A 135 -20.38 5.10 6.48
N GLU A 136 -19.98 6.27 5.98
CA GLU A 136 -20.31 7.58 6.58
C GLU A 136 -21.82 7.74 6.80
N LYS A 137 -22.64 7.39 5.80
CA LYS A 137 -24.12 7.43 5.91
C LYS A 137 -24.66 6.48 6.98
N VAL A 138 -24.04 5.30 7.12
CA VAL A 138 -24.44 4.35 8.18
C VAL A 138 -24.03 4.86 9.56
N ILE A 139 -22.88 5.53 9.69
CA ILE A 139 -22.46 6.14 10.96
C ILE A 139 -23.43 7.26 11.39
N GLU A 140 -24.02 8.00 10.44
CA GLU A 140 -24.97 9.08 10.74
C GLU A 140 -26.36 8.61 11.15
N LYS A 141 -26.84 7.50 10.57
CA LYS A 141 -28.25 7.05 10.70
C LYS A 141 -28.41 5.70 11.39
N GLY A 142 -27.36 4.90 11.45
CA GLY A 142 -27.38 3.53 11.96
C GLY A 142 -27.35 3.49 13.48
N ASN A 143 -27.81 2.37 14.04
CA ASN A 143 -27.60 2.10 15.46
C ASN A 143 -26.12 1.78 15.73
N PHE A 144 -25.68 2.05 16.96
CA PHE A 144 -24.27 1.93 17.35
C PHE A 144 -23.70 0.51 17.14
N GLU A 145 -24.49 -0.53 17.43
CA GLU A 145 -24.05 -1.92 17.29
C GLU A 145 -23.82 -2.31 15.82
N THR A 146 -24.70 -1.87 14.92
CA THR A 146 -24.55 -2.05 13.47
C THR A 146 -23.33 -1.30 12.96
N VAL A 147 -23.10 -0.07 13.43
CA VAL A 147 -21.89 0.70 13.09
C VAL A 147 -20.64 -0.06 13.50
N LEU A 148 -20.57 -0.56 14.74
CA LEU A 148 -19.41 -1.33 15.21
C LEU A 148 -19.15 -2.59 14.39
N LYS A 149 -20.20 -3.35 14.02
CA LYS A 149 -20.07 -4.53 13.16
C LYS A 149 -19.45 -4.19 11.81
N LEU A 150 -19.83 -3.06 11.20
CA LEU A 150 -19.27 -2.63 9.91
C LEU A 150 -17.85 -2.09 10.07
N VAL A 151 -17.60 -1.29 11.10
CA VAL A 151 -16.26 -0.76 11.40
C VAL A 151 -15.26 -1.91 11.65
N GLU A 152 -15.69 -2.98 12.30
CA GLU A 152 -14.88 -4.19 12.49
C GLU A 152 -14.48 -4.87 11.18
N LEU A 153 -15.38 -4.94 10.21
CA LEU A 153 -15.11 -5.55 8.91
C LEU A 153 -14.22 -4.69 8.01
N TYR A 154 -14.39 -3.38 8.04
CA TYR A 154 -13.78 -2.47 7.06
C TYR A 154 -12.66 -1.58 7.62
N LEU A 155 -12.56 -1.43 8.95
CA LEU A 155 -11.74 -0.40 9.63
C LEU A 155 -11.08 -0.90 10.93
N GLU A 156 -10.67 -2.16 10.98
CA GLU A 156 -10.05 -2.80 12.17
C GLU A 156 -8.95 -1.95 12.85
N ALA A 157 -8.18 -1.19 12.06
CA ALA A 157 -7.09 -0.35 12.57
C ALA A 157 -7.52 0.65 13.66
N ILE A 158 -8.78 1.13 13.65
CA ILE A 158 -9.27 2.07 14.67
C ILE A 158 -9.27 1.46 16.08
N PHE A 159 -9.48 0.14 16.19
CA PHE A 159 -9.54 -0.52 17.48
C PHE A 159 -8.19 -0.63 18.17
N LYS A 160 -7.10 -0.26 17.48
CA LYS A 160 -5.75 -0.19 18.05
C LYS A 160 -5.45 1.16 18.71
N TYR A 161 -6.35 2.14 18.61
CA TYR A 161 -6.11 3.50 19.11
C TYR A 161 -6.22 3.59 20.63
N SER A 162 -6.99 2.69 21.26
CA SER A 162 -7.17 2.64 22.71
C SER A 162 -7.34 1.20 23.19
N PRO A 163 -6.83 0.83 24.38
CA PRO A 163 -6.95 -0.52 24.92
C PRO A 163 -8.39 -1.04 25.00
N ILE A 164 -9.36 -0.14 25.20
CA ILE A 164 -10.78 -0.48 25.38
C ILE A 164 -11.66 -0.11 24.16
N TYR A 165 -11.05 0.16 23.00
CA TYR A 165 -11.81 0.33 21.74
C TYR A 165 -12.28 -1.00 21.13
N ASN A 166 -12.09 -2.13 21.80
CA ASN A 166 -12.69 -3.38 21.33
C ASN A 166 -14.23 -3.31 21.37
N LYS A 167 -14.88 -4.07 20.48
CA LYS A 167 -16.33 -4.08 20.29
C LYS A 167 -17.11 -4.36 21.58
N GLU A 168 -16.67 -5.33 22.37
CA GLU A 168 -17.35 -5.72 23.61
C GLU A 168 -17.35 -4.58 24.64
N SER A 169 -16.19 -3.94 24.84
CA SER A 169 -16.04 -2.78 25.73
C SER A 169 -16.89 -1.61 25.24
N LEU A 170 -16.87 -1.28 23.95
CA LEU A 170 -17.65 -0.18 23.40
C LEU A 170 -19.16 -0.39 23.57
N ILE A 171 -19.67 -1.61 23.38
CA ILE A 171 -21.08 -1.95 23.63
C ILE A 171 -21.43 -1.74 25.12
N LYS A 172 -20.59 -2.23 26.03
CA LYS A 172 -20.78 -2.07 27.49
C LYS A 172 -20.78 -0.59 27.90
N ILE A 173 -19.85 0.18 27.37
CA ILE A 173 -19.74 1.63 27.65
C ILE A 173 -20.95 2.38 27.10
N HIS A 174 -21.37 2.07 25.87
CA HIS A 174 -22.53 2.69 25.24
C HIS A 174 -23.82 2.43 26.02
N ALA A 175 -24.03 1.21 26.54
CA ALA A 175 -25.19 0.89 27.38
C ALA A 175 -25.26 1.76 28.64
N ARG A 176 -24.11 2.22 29.14
CA ARG A 176 -23.96 3.04 30.36
C ARG A 176 -23.84 4.53 30.06
N ALA A 177 -24.00 4.96 28.81
CA ALA A 177 -23.78 6.35 28.40
C ALA A 177 -24.59 7.39 29.21
N ASN A 178 -25.75 7.00 29.73
CA ASN A 178 -26.63 7.85 30.53
C ASN A 178 -26.31 7.84 32.04
N GLU A 179 -25.48 6.92 32.52
CA GLU A 179 -25.16 6.80 33.94
C GLU A 179 -24.20 7.89 34.41
N HIS A 180 -23.20 8.21 33.58
CA HIS A 180 -22.19 9.20 33.90
C HIS A 180 -21.59 9.80 32.62
N ARG A 181 -21.23 11.10 32.68
CA ARG A 181 -20.67 11.82 31.54
C ARG A 181 -19.40 11.20 30.95
N ARG A 182 -18.65 10.41 31.73
CA ARG A 182 -17.41 9.76 31.25
C ARG A 182 -17.68 8.74 30.14
N TYR A 183 -18.79 8.00 30.24
CA TYR A 183 -19.14 7.00 29.24
C TYR A 183 -19.57 7.69 27.95
N LYS A 184 -20.42 8.71 28.08
CA LYS A 184 -20.80 9.56 26.95
C LYS A 184 -19.58 10.20 26.29
N ASN A 185 -18.68 10.82 27.08
CA ASN A 185 -17.44 11.40 26.56
C ASN A 185 -16.63 10.37 25.77
N PHE A 186 -16.48 9.15 26.31
CA PHE A 186 -15.73 8.10 25.65
C PHE A 186 -16.33 7.70 24.29
N ILE A 187 -17.66 7.55 24.22
CA ILE A 187 -18.36 7.23 22.96
C ILE A 187 -18.29 8.40 21.97
N ASP A 188 -18.47 9.63 22.44
CA ASP A 188 -18.36 10.83 21.61
C ASP A 188 -16.96 10.95 21.01
N THR A 189 -15.92 10.69 21.81
CA THR A 189 -14.54 10.67 21.32
C THR A 189 -14.30 9.56 20.31
N PHE A 190 -14.79 8.34 20.56
CA PHE A 190 -14.70 7.26 19.58
C PHE A 190 -15.32 7.65 18.22
N ASN A 191 -16.49 8.30 18.25
CA ASN A 191 -17.15 8.78 17.03
C ASN A 191 -16.34 9.88 16.32
N ILE A 192 -15.68 10.77 17.05
CA ILE A 192 -14.78 11.79 16.49
C ILE A 192 -13.57 11.13 15.83
N ASP A 193 -12.91 10.20 16.52
CA ASP A 193 -11.75 9.47 16.02
C ASP A 193 -12.10 8.69 14.74
N LEU A 194 -13.28 8.05 14.72
CA LEU A 194 -13.79 7.33 13.55
C LEU A 194 -13.99 8.25 12.36
N ARG A 195 -14.66 9.39 12.55
CA ARG A 195 -14.87 10.39 11.48
C ARG A 195 -13.56 10.98 10.99
N LYS A 196 -12.61 11.25 11.90
CA LYS A 196 -11.28 11.73 11.55
C LYS A 196 -10.51 10.71 10.71
N ASN A 197 -10.50 9.44 11.11
CA ASN A 197 -9.84 8.37 10.38
C ASN A 197 -10.41 8.21 8.96
N LEU A 198 -11.74 8.25 8.82
CA LEU A 198 -12.41 8.21 7.51
C LEU A 198 -12.01 9.40 6.62
N SER A 199 -12.02 10.61 7.18
CA SER A 199 -11.62 11.83 6.49
C SER A 199 -10.16 11.78 6.04
N GLU A 200 -9.24 11.33 6.89
CA GLU A 200 -7.81 11.19 6.57
C GLU A 200 -7.59 10.19 5.42
N LYS A 201 -8.29 9.06 5.43
CA LYS A 201 -8.22 8.06 4.36
C LYS A 201 -8.76 8.61 3.04
N LYS A 202 -9.92 9.26 3.08
CA LYS A 202 -10.53 9.93 1.91
C LYS A 202 -9.59 10.97 1.31
N ASN A 203 -9.02 11.84 2.15
CA ASN A 203 -8.07 12.86 1.73
C ASN A 203 -6.79 12.25 1.14
N SER A 204 -6.31 11.15 1.70
CA SER A 204 -5.13 10.45 1.18
C SER A 204 -5.36 9.89 -0.22
N VAL A 205 -6.53 9.31 -0.47
CA VAL A 205 -6.93 8.82 -1.80
C VAL A 205 -7.12 9.98 -2.78
N ASN A 206 -7.84 11.02 -2.39
CA ASN A 206 -8.05 12.20 -3.24
C ASN A 206 -6.70 12.85 -3.62
N LYS A 207 -5.74 12.96 -2.69
CA LYS A 207 -4.39 13.45 -3.00
C LYS A 207 -3.68 12.62 -4.08
N ILE A 208 -3.92 11.31 -4.14
CA ILE A 208 -3.34 10.43 -5.18
C ILE A 208 -4.04 10.68 -6.52
N LEU A 209 -5.37 10.78 -6.52
CA LEU A 209 -6.19 10.99 -7.72
C LEU A 209 -6.05 12.39 -8.32
N ASP A 210 -5.97 13.41 -7.47
CA ASP A 210 -5.89 14.83 -7.82
C ASP A 210 -4.46 15.28 -8.11
N ARG A 211 -3.47 14.39 -8.02
CA ARG A 211 -2.08 14.71 -8.35
C ARG A 211 -1.99 15.01 -9.85
N LYS A 212 -2.23 16.28 -10.19
CA LYS A 212 -2.08 16.81 -11.54
C LYS A 212 -0.65 16.51 -11.99
N VAL A 213 -0.57 15.93 -13.18
CA VAL A 213 0.58 15.80 -14.08
C VAL A 213 1.91 16.02 -13.37
N ILE A 214 2.69 14.94 -13.19
CA ILE A 214 4.13 15.07 -12.94
C ILE A 214 4.64 16.00 -14.02
N ASP A 215 4.97 17.23 -13.64
CA ASP A 215 5.67 18.13 -14.53
C ASP A 215 6.90 17.35 -14.97
N LYS A 216 7.01 17.04 -16.27
CA LYS A 216 8.14 16.26 -16.80
C LYS A 216 9.39 17.15 -16.90
N SER A 217 9.27 18.45 -16.64
CA SER A 217 10.37 19.42 -16.62
C SER A 217 11.56 19.10 -15.69
N PRO A 218 11.44 18.44 -14.52
CA PRO A 218 12.56 18.27 -13.59
C PRO A 218 13.56 17.20 -14.03
N PHE A 219 13.16 16.23 -14.86
CA PHE A 219 14.06 15.14 -15.27
C PHE A 219 15.09 15.55 -16.33
N GLN A 220 14.94 16.74 -16.94
CA GLN A 220 15.87 17.20 -17.96
C GLN A 220 17.03 18.05 -17.42
N ASN A 221 16.97 18.61 -16.20
CA ASN A 221 18.03 19.55 -15.75
C ASN A 221 18.28 19.65 -14.22
N SER A 222 17.96 18.65 -13.39
CA SER A 222 18.28 18.74 -11.96
C SER A 222 19.74 18.38 -11.68
N SER A 223 20.64 19.38 -11.65
CA SER A 223 21.91 19.21 -10.93
C SER A 223 21.63 18.85 -9.47
N LEU A 224 22.37 17.87 -8.93
CA LEU A 224 22.21 17.40 -7.55
C LEU A 224 22.27 18.59 -6.57
N PRO A 225 21.29 18.72 -5.64
CA PRO A 225 21.27 19.83 -4.71
C PRO A 225 22.53 19.79 -3.82
N LYS A 226 23.35 20.84 -3.91
CA LYS A 226 24.50 21.03 -3.02
C LYS A 226 24.01 21.53 -1.68
N PHE A 227 23.90 20.65 -0.70
CA PHE A 227 23.59 21.03 0.67
C PHE A 227 24.79 21.77 1.28
N LYS A 228 24.59 23.02 1.71
CA LYS A 228 25.51 23.69 2.64
C LYS A 228 25.05 23.39 4.06
N ILE A 229 25.83 22.59 4.77
CA ILE A 229 25.64 22.37 6.21
C ILE A 229 26.17 23.62 6.93
N ALA A 230 25.27 24.40 7.53
CA ALA A 230 25.63 25.48 8.44
C ALA A 230 25.41 24.99 9.87
N ILE A 231 26.50 24.89 10.64
CA ILE A 231 26.45 24.59 12.07
C ILE A 231 26.30 25.92 12.79
N ASN A 232 25.10 26.20 13.32
CA ASN A 232 24.89 27.37 14.16
C ASN A 232 25.33 27.08 15.59
N THR A 233 26.55 27.46 15.94
CA THR A 233 27.04 27.52 17.33
C THR A 233 26.76 28.89 17.94
N THR A 234 25.50 29.20 18.23
CA THR A 234 25.14 30.26 19.19
C THR A 234 23.77 29.94 19.83
N ASN A 235 23.80 29.18 20.92
CA ASN A 235 22.69 29.15 21.87
C ASN A 235 22.81 30.35 22.82
N THR A 236 22.20 31.47 22.45
CA THR A 236 21.79 32.51 23.42
C THR A 236 20.33 32.83 23.18
N LYS A 237 19.45 31.91 23.61
CA LYS A 237 18.01 32.20 23.70
C LYS A 237 17.78 33.07 24.94
N GLY A 238 17.47 34.34 24.72
CA GLY A 238 16.91 35.22 25.74
C GLY A 238 15.60 34.63 26.28
N PHE A 239 15.48 34.57 27.60
CA PHE A 239 14.27 34.15 28.29
C PHE A 239 13.19 35.23 28.15
N ASN A 240 12.28 35.04 27.20
CA ASN A 240 10.96 35.67 27.27
C ASN A 240 10.03 34.72 28.04
N VAL A 241 9.77 35.03 29.30
CA VAL A 241 8.81 34.32 30.15
C VAL A 241 7.41 34.57 29.61
N LYS A 242 6.92 33.64 28.79
CA LYS A 242 5.47 33.50 28.53
C LYS A 242 4.83 32.85 29.77
N PRO A 243 3.57 33.16 30.11
CA PRO A 243 2.87 32.51 31.21
C PRO A 243 2.91 30.99 31.02
N HIS A 244 3.33 30.28 32.07
CA HIS A 244 3.44 28.83 32.10
C HIS A 244 2.05 28.24 31.86
N LYS A 245 1.78 27.73 30.66
CA LYS A 245 0.73 26.72 30.51
C LYS A 245 1.25 25.48 31.20
N ASP A 246 0.53 25.00 32.20
CA ASP A 246 0.79 23.70 32.77
C ASP A 246 0.61 22.66 31.66
N ASP A 247 1.69 21.99 31.30
CA ASP A 247 1.67 20.84 30.40
C ASP A 247 1.40 19.60 31.26
N TYR A 248 0.29 18.90 30.96
CA TYR A 248 -0.13 17.69 31.66
C TYR A 248 0.13 16.42 30.82
N HIS A 249 0.61 16.54 29.58
CA HIS A 249 0.76 15.41 28.66
C HIS A 249 1.69 14.33 29.23
N TYR A 250 2.73 14.73 29.95
CA TYR A 250 3.68 13.79 30.54
C TYR A 250 3.02 12.93 31.63
N GLU A 251 2.31 13.56 32.56
CA GLU A 251 1.62 12.86 33.65
C GLU A 251 0.50 11.96 33.13
N ILE A 252 -0.31 12.46 32.20
CA ILE A 252 -1.38 11.70 31.53
C ILE A 252 -0.81 10.48 30.81
N GLY A 253 0.27 10.67 30.05
CA GLY A 253 0.98 9.58 29.39
C GLY A 253 1.48 8.53 30.38
N LYS A 254 1.97 8.95 31.55
CA LYS A 254 2.46 8.01 32.58
C LYS A 254 1.35 7.25 33.29
N ILE A 255 0.23 7.88 33.60
CA ILE A 255 -0.89 7.17 34.25
C ILE A 255 -1.56 6.16 33.32
N THR A 256 -1.46 6.32 32.00
CA THR A 256 -1.96 5.34 31.01
C THR A 256 -1.41 3.91 31.26
N GLU A 257 -0.18 3.80 31.77
CA GLU A 257 0.49 2.51 32.06
C GLU A 257 0.02 1.80 33.35
N LYS A 258 -0.96 2.36 34.10
CA LYS A 258 -1.50 1.90 35.41
C LYS A 258 -0.50 1.77 36.56
N ARG A 259 0.64 1.10 36.36
CA ARG A 259 1.73 0.90 37.35
C ARG A 259 2.25 2.19 37.96
N ASN A 260 2.17 3.26 37.19
CA ASN A 260 2.67 4.59 37.52
C ASN A 260 1.59 5.47 38.18
N PHE A 261 0.36 4.98 38.30
CA PHE A 261 -0.78 5.78 38.77
C PHE A 261 -0.56 6.38 40.17
N ILE A 262 0.03 5.64 41.11
CA ILE A 262 0.26 6.14 42.48
C ILE A 262 1.11 7.42 42.46
N LYS A 263 2.20 7.41 41.70
CA LYS A 263 3.13 8.56 41.65
C LYS A 263 2.54 9.73 40.85
N PHE A 264 2.10 9.46 39.63
CA PHE A 264 1.70 10.52 38.70
C PHE A 264 0.24 10.96 38.88
N GLY A 265 -0.62 10.09 39.38
CA GLY A 265 -1.99 10.43 39.76
C GLY A 265 -2.01 11.38 40.97
N ASN A 266 -1.16 11.17 41.98
CA ASN A 266 -1.04 12.12 43.09
C ASN A 266 -0.46 13.47 42.63
N LEU A 267 0.52 13.45 41.72
CA LEU A 267 1.07 14.68 41.15
C LEU A 267 0.01 15.47 40.36
N LEU A 268 -0.85 14.80 39.59
CA LEU A 268 -1.99 15.43 38.93
C LEU A 268 -3.04 15.94 39.93
N LYS A 269 -3.31 15.21 41.02
CA LYS A 269 -4.18 15.71 42.09
C LYS A 269 -3.62 16.99 42.70
N ASP A 270 -2.31 17.07 42.92
CA ASP A 270 -1.68 18.26 43.47
C ASP A 270 -1.71 19.46 42.51
N LYS A 271 -1.52 19.22 41.21
CA LYS A 271 -1.61 20.26 40.18
C LYS A 271 -3.04 20.74 39.93
N CYS A 272 -4.04 19.85 40.03
CA CYS A 272 -5.43 20.13 39.66
C CYS A 272 -6.34 20.32 40.89
N LYS A 273 -5.85 20.88 42.00
CA LYS A 273 -6.61 20.99 43.27
C LYS A 273 -7.95 21.69 43.11
N ASP A 274 -8.00 22.71 42.24
CA ASP A 274 -9.19 23.50 42.00
C ASP A 274 -10.19 22.83 41.03
N ASN A 275 -9.75 21.83 40.26
CA ASN A 275 -10.60 21.12 39.31
C ASN A 275 -11.26 19.89 39.97
N LYS A 276 -12.45 20.09 40.53
CA LYS A 276 -13.25 19.04 41.20
C LYS A 276 -13.55 17.84 40.30
N LEU A 277 -13.73 18.05 38.98
CA LEU A 277 -13.93 16.95 38.03
C LEU A 277 -12.72 16.03 38.04
N VAL A 278 -11.54 16.60 37.77
CA VAL A 278 -10.29 15.84 37.65
C VAL A 278 -9.99 15.11 38.97
N GLN A 279 -10.21 15.76 40.11
CA GLN A 279 -10.06 15.09 41.42
C GLN A 279 -10.96 13.87 41.58
N ASN A 280 -12.26 14.02 41.26
CA ASN A 280 -13.23 12.95 41.40
C ASN A 280 -12.90 11.77 40.46
N GLU A 281 -12.50 12.05 39.22
CA GLU A 281 -12.10 11.03 38.26
C GLU A 281 -10.78 10.34 38.66
N LEU A 282 -9.80 11.07 39.20
CA LEU A 282 -8.57 10.45 39.73
C LEU A 282 -8.86 9.55 40.94
N ILE A 283 -9.75 9.94 41.85
CA ILE A 283 -10.20 9.08 42.95
C ILE A 283 -10.91 7.84 42.39
N HIS A 284 -11.74 8.03 41.36
CA HIS A 284 -12.46 6.95 40.71
C HIS A 284 -11.50 5.93 40.06
N MET A 285 -10.50 6.40 39.31
CA MET A 285 -9.44 5.57 38.73
C MET A 285 -8.67 4.80 39.79
N GLN A 286 -8.39 5.42 40.94
CA GLN A 286 -7.69 4.77 42.04
C GLN A 286 -8.48 3.59 42.61
N LYS A 287 -9.81 3.75 42.77
CA LYS A 287 -10.69 2.70 43.28
C LYS A 287 -10.89 1.55 42.29
N ASN A 288 -10.80 1.84 40.99
CA ASN A 288 -11.11 0.90 39.91
C ASN A 288 -9.88 0.57 39.05
N ILE A 289 -8.68 0.50 39.64
CA ILE A 289 -7.43 0.33 38.88
C ILE A 289 -7.37 -0.97 38.05
N GLN A 290 -8.09 -2.00 38.49
CA GLN A 290 -8.16 -3.30 37.83
C GLN A 290 -9.28 -3.41 36.79
N ASP A 291 -10.24 -2.48 36.78
CA ASP A 291 -11.31 -2.44 35.79
C ASP A 291 -10.90 -1.52 34.65
N ASP A 292 -10.58 -2.11 33.48
CA ASP A 292 -10.15 -1.35 32.30
C ASP A 292 -11.20 -0.35 31.83
N ILE A 293 -12.48 -0.71 31.85
CA ILE A 293 -13.55 0.18 31.37
C ILE A 293 -13.63 1.40 32.27
N GLU A 294 -13.72 1.18 33.57
CA GLU A 294 -13.82 2.25 34.56
C GLU A 294 -12.58 3.13 34.59
N TYR A 295 -11.40 2.51 34.46
CA TYR A 295 -10.12 3.21 34.46
C TYR A 295 -9.93 4.09 33.23
N TYR A 296 -10.09 3.53 32.03
CA TYR A 296 -9.79 4.23 30.78
C TYR A 296 -10.88 5.23 30.37
N THR A 297 -12.15 5.01 30.76
CA THR A 297 -13.20 6.01 30.55
C THR A 297 -13.01 7.24 31.43
N ALA A 298 -12.60 7.06 32.69
CA ALA A 298 -12.22 8.15 33.58
C ALA A 298 -10.96 8.88 33.11
N LEU A 299 -9.92 8.14 32.69
CA LEU A 299 -8.70 8.70 32.12
C LEU A 299 -9.00 9.60 30.91
N ARG A 300 -9.82 9.10 29.96
CA ARG A 300 -10.16 9.87 28.77
C ARG A 300 -10.93 11.14 29.10
N LEU A 301 -11.85 11.10 30.06
CA LEU A 301 -12.56 12.31 30.52
C LEU A 301 -11.60 13.34 31.12
N ILE A 302 -10.60 12.92 31.90
CA ILE A 302 -9.55 13.81 32.40
C ILE A 302 -8.76 14.41 31.23
N SER A 303 -8.37 13.58 30.26
CA SER A 303 -7.59 14.06 29.10
C SER A 303 -8.34 15.13 28.31
N THR A 304 -9.65 14.94 28.11
CA THR A 304 -10.53 15.90 27.44
C THR A 304 -10.66 17.20 28.24
N GLU A 305 -10.89 17.12 29.55
CA GLU A 305 -11.01 18.31 30.43
C GLU A 305 -9.72 19.13 30.46
N LEU A 306 -8.56 18.45 30.44
CA LEU A 306 -7.25 19.09 30.46
C LEU A 306 -6.72 19.48 29.07
N ASN A 307 -7.49 19.26 28.00
CA ASN A 307 -7.10 19.50 26.60
C ASN A 307 -5.76 18.83 26.22
N THR A 308 -5.60 17.56 26.60
CA THR A 308 -4.39 16.76 26.33
C THR A 308 -4.59 15.69 25.25
N ASP A 309 -5.78 15.64 24.66
CA ASP A 309 -6.17 14.76 23.54
C ASP A 309 -5.89 15.39 22.16
#